data_AF-A0A4R2PDG3-F1
#
_entry.id   AF-A0A4R2PDG3-F1
#
_cell.length_a   1.000
_cell.length_b   1.000
_cell.length_c   1.000
_cell.angle_alpha   90.00
_cell.angle_beta   90.00
_cell.angle_gamma   90.00
#
_symmetry.space_group_name_H-M   'P 1'
#
loop_
_entity.id
_entity.type
_entity.pdbx_description
1 polymer ?
#
loop_
_entity_poly.entity_id
_entity_poly.type
_entity_poly.pdbx_seq_one_letter_code
_entity_poly.pdbx_strand_id
1 'polypeptide(L)'
;MAWQPPVLGGVKPKRKAWALPEGRPDRRKRGRAGMRERAQVVAEEPLCRACLKRGVESPTEEVDHIVPLSAGGSDTRANKQGLCSPCHLAKTRAEDAARRA
;
A
#
# COMPACT_ATOMS: atom_id res chain seq x y z
N MET A 1 59.98 -5.07 5.20
CA MET A 1 59.41 -3.84 4.65
C MET A 1 57.92 -4.09 4.43
N ALA A 2 57.05 -3.53 5.28
CA ALA A 2 55.60 -3.74 5.18
C ALA A 2 55.00 -2.64 4.31
N TRP A 3 54.57 -3.00 3.10
CA TRP A 3 53.82 -2.10 2.23
C TRP A 3 52.37 -2.05 2.70
N GLN A 4 51.95 -0.90 3.24
CA GLN A 4 50.55 -0.64 3.54
C GLN A 4 49.98 0.29 2.46
N PRO A 5 48.89 -0.11 1.78
CA PRO A 5 48.26 0.74 0.79
C PRO A 5 47.57 1.94 1.46
N PRO A 6 47.50 3.11 0.79
CA PRO A 6 46.87 4.29 1.36
C PRO A 6 45.36 4.10 1.50
N VAL A 7 44.82 4.53 2.64
CA VAL A 7 43.37 4.62 2.86
C VAL A 7 42.81 5.75 2.00
N LEU A 8 42.22 5.42 0.85
CA LEU A 8 41.47 6.39 0.06
C LEU A 8 40.25 6.82 0.88
N GLY A 9 40.34 7.99 1.52
CA GLY A 9 39.23 8.62 2.22
C GLY A 9 38.05 8.78 1.26
N GLY A 10 37.02 7.95 1.43
CA GLY A 10 35.86 7.94 0.54
C GLY A 10 35.04 9.22 0.70
N VAL A 11 34.95 10.01 -0.38
CA VAL A 11 33.96 11.09 -0.46
C VAL A 11 32.58 10.45 -0.47
N LYS A 12 31.76 10.75 0.55
CA LYS A 12 30.37 10.26 0.59
C LYS A 12 29.64 10.78 -0.66
N PRO A 13 29.04 9.92 -1.50
CA PRO A 13 28.36 10.37 -2.71
C PRO A 13 27.19 11.28 -2.34
N LYS A 14 27.02 12.39 -3.08
CA LYS A 14 25.85 13.24 -2.92
C LYS A 14 24.58 12.42 -3.21
N ARG A 15 23.56 12.56 -2.35
CA ARG A 15 22.26 11.91 -2.55
C ARG A 15 21.70 12.25 -3.93
N LYS A 16 21.14 11.25 -4.60
CA LYS A 16 20.50 11.42 -5.91
C LYS A 16 19.17 12.14 -5.74
N ALA A 17 18.79 13.01 -6.68
CA ALA A 17 17.55 13.80 -6.59
C ALA A 17 16.26 12.95 -6.52
N TRP A 18 16.30 11.72 -7.06
CA TRP A 18 15.19 10.76 -7.01
C TRP A 18 15.20 9.87 -5.77
N ALA A 19 16.24 9.94 -4.93
CA ALA A 19 16.29 9.16 -3.70
C ALA A 19 15.21 9.67 -2.73
N LEU A 20 14.43 8.74 -2.19
CA LEU A 20 13.45 9.05 -1.16
C LEU A 20 14.17 9.67 0.06
N PRO A 21 13.58 10.68 0.72
CA PRO A 21 14.15 11.23 1.94
C PRO A 21 14.29 10.14 3.00
N GLU A 22 15.44 10.11 3.69
CA GLU A 22 15.67 9.23 4.84
C GLU A 22 14.56 9.43 5.89
N GLY A 23 14.06 8.31 6.43
CA GLY A 23 13.05 8.34 7.49
C GLY A 23 11.59 8.42 7.04
N ARG A 24 11.27 8.36 5.74
CA ARG A 24 9.88 8.12 5.30
C ARG A 24 9.65 6.61 5.15
N PRO A 25 9.07 5.91 6.14
CA PRO A 25 8.75 4.50 5.98
C PRO A 25 7.74 4.33 4.85
N ASP A 26 8.02 3.42 3.93
CA ASP A 26 7.03 2.97 2.96
C ASP A 26 5.95 2.18 3.70
N ARG A 27 4.80 2.81 3.92
CA ARG A 27 3.70 2.21 4.68
C ARG A 27 2.97 1.12 3.90
N ARG A 28 3.21 0.97 2.58
CA ARG A 28 2.50 0.04 1.71
C ARG A 28 3.37 -1.16 1.38
N LYS A 29 2.90 -2.37 1.69
CA LYS A 29 3.48 -3.62 1.22
C LYS A 29 3.43 -3.71 -0.30
N ARG A 30 4.57 -3.97 -0.93
CA ARG A 30 4.74 -4.13 -2.38
C ARG A 30 5.30 -5.51 -2.74
N GLY A 31 5.28 -5.84 -4.03
CA GLY A 31 5.86 -7.09 -4.57
C GLY A 31 5.19 -8.35 -4.01
N ARG A 32 5.99 -9.40 -3.78
CA ARG A 32 5.50 -10.72 -3.34
C ARG A 32 4.70 -10.68 -2.04
N ALA A 33 5.13 -9.86 -1.07
CA ALA A 33 4.41 -9.71 0.19
C ALA A 33 2.99 -9.16 -0.03
N GLY A 34 2.86 -8.13 -0.88
CA GLY A 34 1.56 -7.56 -1.24
C GLY A 34 0.69 -8.54 -2.04
N MET A 35 1.27 -9.33 -2.95
CA MET A 35 0.51 -10.35 -3.70
C MET A 35 -0.04 -11.44 -2.78
N ARG A 36 0.75 -11.94 -1.83
CA ARG A 36 0.31 -12.94 -0.84
C ARG A 36 -0.84 -12.42 0.01
N GLU A 37 -0.73 -11.18 0.47
CA GLU A 37 -1.76 -10.58 1.30
C GLU A 37 -3.05 -10.30 0.51
N ARG A 38 -2.94 -9.87 -0.75
CA ARG A 38 -4.11 -9.73 -1.64
C ARG A 38 -4.82 -11.08 -1.82
N ALA A 39 -4.07 -12.14 -2.13
CA ALA A 39 -4.63 -13.47 -2.27
C ALA A 39 -5.31 -13.95 -0.97
N GLN A 40 -4.70 -13.68 0.19
CA GLN A 40 -5.30 -13.97 1.50
C GLN A 40 -6.62 -13.22 1.70
N VAL A 41 -6.65 -11.91 1.45
CA VAL A 41 -7.88 -11.11 1.61
C VAL A 41 -8.99 -11.61 0.69
N VAL A 42 -8.68 -11.92 -0.57
CA VAL A 42 -9.66 -12.46 -1.53
C VAL A 42 -10.18 -13.83 -1.09
N ALA A 43 -9.32 -14.68 -0.52
CA ALA A 43 -9.73 -15.99 -0.01
C ALA A 43 -10.65 -15.88 1.24
N GLU A 44 -10.40 -14.92 2.11
CA GLU A 44 -11.20 -14.68 3.32
C GLU A 44 -12.50 -13.90 3.03
N GLU A 45 -12.46 -12.97 2.08
CA GLU A 45 -13.58 -12.11 1.66
C GLU A 45 -13.82 -12.28 0.14
N PRO A 46 -14.37 -13.42 -0.32
CA PRO A 46 -14.58 -13.69 -1.74
C PRO A 46 -15.66 -12.81 -2.37
N LEU A 47 -16.52 -12.20 -1.54
CA LEU A 47 -17.59 -11.31 -1.95
C LEU A 47 -17.31 -9.88 -1.48
N CYS A 48 -17.71 -8.92 -2.32
CA CYS A 48 -17.59 -7.49 -2.06
C CYS A 48 -18.30 -7.11 -0.76
N ARG A 49 -17.53 -6.58 0.19
CA ARG A 49 -18.03 -6.22 1.53
C ARG A 49 -19.10 -5.13 1.48
N ALA A 50 -19.01 -4.20 0.52
CA ALA A 50 -19.98 -3.14 0.35
C ALA A 50 -21.30 -3.64 -0.27
N CYS A 51 -21.22 -4.59 -1.21
CA CYS A 51 -22.41 -5.23 -1.79
C CYS A 51 -23.10 -6.15 -0.78
N LEU A 52 -22.33 -6.93 -0.02
CA LEU A 52 -22.87 -7.81 1.04
C LEU A 52 -23.69 -7.03 2.08
N LYS A 53 -23.22 -5.85 2.49
CA LYS A 53 -23.98 -4.95 3.39
C LYS A 53 -25.33 -4.51 2.81
N ARG A 54 -25.49 -4.55 1.49
CA ARG A 54 -26.72 -4.21 0.76
C ARG A 54 -27.56 -5.44 0.40
N GLY A 55 -27.14 -6.64 0.81
CA GLY A 55 -27.79 -7.90 0.42
C GLY A 55 -27.52 -8.31 -1.04
N VAL A 56 -26.49 -7.76 -1.67
CA VAL A 56 -26.10 -8.11 -3.04
C VAL A 56 -24.81 -8.92 -3.02
N GLU A 57 -24.80 -10.04 -3.72
CA GLU A 57 -23.60 -10.86 -3.88
C GLU A 57 -22.86 -10.43 -5.14
N SER A 58 -21.62 -10.00 -4.98
CA SER A 58 -20.75 -9.60 -6.09
C SER A 58 -19.33 -10.04 -5.73
N PRO A 59 -18.55 -10.60 -6.67
CA PRO A 59 -17.21 -11.07 -6.36
C PRO A 59 -16.28 -9.92 -5.96
N THR A 60 -15.32 -10.22 -5.09
CA THR A 60 -14.20 -9.32 -4.81
C THR A 60 -13.24 -9.34 -5.99
N GLU A 61 -13.00 -8.17 -6.59
CA GLU A 61 -12.05 -7.97 -7.68
C GLU A 61 -10.80 -7.23 -7.19
N GLU A 62 -10.99 -6.31 -6.24
CA GLU A 62 -9.95 -5.43 -5.73
C GLU A 62 -9.89 -5.46 -4.21
N VAL A 63 -8.67 -5.42 -3.68
CA VAL A 63 -8.40 -5.31 -2.24
C VAL A 63 -7.98 -3.88 -1.94
N ASP A 64 -8.72 -3.24 -1.05
CA ASP A 64 -8.58 -1.82 -0.78
C ASP A 64 -8.55 -1.51 0.72
N HIS A 65 -7.95 -0.38 1.08
CA HIS A 65 -7.86 0.04 2.49
C HIS A 65 -9.17 0.66 2.97
N ILE A 66 -9.69 0.29 4.14
CA ILE A 66 -10.91 0.89 4.71
C ILE A 66 -10.67 2.38 5.00
N VAL A 67 -9.58 2.68 5.72
CA VAL A 67 -9.03 4.02 5.89
C VAL A 67 -7.79 4.15 4.99
N PRO A 68 -7.72 5.12 4.07
CA PRO A 68 -6.60 5.24 3.15
C PRO A 68 -5.32 5.59 3.91
N LEU A 69 -4.19 5.10 3.43
CA LEU A 69 -2.87 5.37 4.04
C LEU A 69 -2.55 6.88 4.10
N SER A 70 -3.09 7.66 3.16
CA SER A 70 -2.95 9.12 3.14
C SER A 70 -3.70 9.82 4.28
N ALA A 71 -4.77 9.21 4.80
CA ALA A 71 -5.52 9.70 5.96
C ALA A 71 -5.06 9.05 7.28
N GLY A 72 -3.88 8.42 7.31
CA GLY A 72 -3.33 7.78 8.50
C GLY A 72 -3.73 6.32 8.69
N GLY A 73 -4.36 5.68 7.70
CA GLY A 73 -4.66 4.25 7.75
C GLY A 73 -3.43 3.36 7.90
N SER A 74 -3.61 2.17 8.50
CA SER A 74 -2.57 1.15 8.65
C SER A 74 -2.57 0.17 7.47
N ASP A 75 -1.44 -0.46 7.17
CA ASP A 75 -1.36 -1.54 6.17
C ASP A 75 -1.47 -2.93 6.82
N THR A 76 -2.45 -3.05 7.70
CA THR A 76 -2.79 -4.28 8.42
C THR A 76 -4.00 -4.94 7.77
N ARG A 77 -4.15 -6.27 7.95
CA ARG A 77 -5.29 -7.02 7.43
C ARG A 77 -6.64 -6.45 7.86
N ALA A 78 -6.73 -5.97 9.10
CA ALA A 78 -7.94 -5.36 9.67
C ALA A 78 -8.39 -4.09 8.91
N ASN A 79 -7.46 -3.36 8.29
CA ASN A 79 -7.76 -2.18 7.48
C ASN A 79 -7.91 -2.51 5.99
N LYS A 80 -8.01 -3.79 5.59
CA LYS A 80 -8.22 -4.20 4.19
C LYS A 80 -9.60 -4.81 4.03
N GLN A 81 -10.23 -4.54 2.90
CA GLN A 81 -11.53 -5.08 2.52
C GLN A 81 -11.53 -5.51 1.06
N GLY A 82 -12.30 -6.56 0.75
CA GLY A 82 -12.61 -6.96 -0.62
C GLY A 82 -13.74 -6.12 -1.20
N LEU A 83 -13.53 -5.54 -2.38
CA LEU A 83 -14.51 -4.76 -3.13
C LEU A 83 -14.59 -5.23 -4.59
N CYS A 84 -15.76 -5.09 -5.19
CA CYS A 84 -15.90 -5.13 -6.64
C CYS A 84 -15.51 -3.77 -7.25
N SER A 85 -15.15 -3.77 -8.53
CA SER A 85 -14.71 -2.58 -9.28
C SER A 85 -15.64 -1.36 -9.11
N PRO A 86 -16.98 -1.46 -9.21
CA PRO A 86 -17.84 -0.29 -9.05
C PRO A 86 -17.84 0.27 -7.63
N CYS A 87 -17.78 -0.59 -6.61
CA CYS A 87 -17.68 -0.16 -5.21
C CYS A 87 -16.32 0.47 -4.91
N HIS A 88 -15.24 -0.07 -5.49
CA HIS A 88 -13.90 0.50 -5.39
C HIS A 88 -13.84 1.91 -5.99
N LEU A 89 -14.38 2.08 -7.20
CA LEU A 89 -14.43 3.38 -7.86
C LEU A 89 -15.27 4.39 -7.08
N ALA A 90 -16.41 3.98 -6.54
CA ALA A 90 -17.25 4.83 -5.71
C ALA A 90 -16.52 5.31 -4.45
N LYS A 91 -15.80 4.40 -3.77
CA LYS A 91 -14.97 4.74 -2.61
C LYS A 91 -13.87 5.72 -2.98
N THR A 92 -13.13 5.45 -4.05
CA THR A 92 -12.06 6.33 -4.54
C THR A 92 -12.55 7.75 -4.80
N ARG A 93 -13.73 7.90 -5.42
CA ARG A 93 -14.35 9.21 -5.67
C ARG A 93 -14.72 9.93 -4.37
N ALA A 94 -15.28 9.22 -3.40
CA ALA A 94 -15.61 9.80 -2.09
C ALA A 94 -14.35 10.28 -1.34
N GLU A 95 -13.26 9.50 -1.40
CA GLU A 95 -11.97 9.87 -0.80
C GLU A 95 -11.32 11.06 -1.51
N ASP A 96 -11.42 11.14 -2.83
CA ASP A 96 -10.92 12.28 -3.61
C ASP A 96 -11.68 13.56 -3.25
N ALA A 97 -13.01 13.49 -3.13
CA ALA A 97 -13.84 14.60 -2.70
C ALA A 97 -13.47 15.06 -1.28
N ALA A 98 -13.29 14.12 -0.34
CA ALA A 98 -12.89 14.43 1.03
C ALA A 98 -11.49 15.04 1.14
N ARG A 99 -10.59 14.77 0.20
CA ARG A 99 -9.24 15.38 0.15
C ARG A 99 -9.26 16.82 -0.36
N ARG A 100 -10.26 17.17 -1.17
CA ARG A 100 -10.39 18.50 -1.81
C ARG A 100 -11.21 19.49 -0.99
N ALA A 101 -12.07 18.98 -0.11
CA ALA A 101 -12.81 19.78 0.87
C ALA A 101 -11.87 20.29 1.97
#